data_AF-A0A7S1CYG2-F1
#
_entry.id   AF-A0A7S1CYG2-F1
#
_cell.length_a   1.000
_cell.length_b   1.000
_cell.length_c   1.000
_cell.angle_alpha   90.00
_cell.angle_beta   90.00
_cell.angle_gamma   90.00
#
_symmetry.space_group_name_H-M   'P 1'
#
loop_
_entity.id
_entity.type
_entity.pdbx_description
1 polymer ?
#
loop_
_entity_poly.entity_id
_entity_poly.type
_entity_poly.pdbx_seq_one_letter_code
_entity_poly.pdbx_strand_id
1 'polypeptide(L)'
;DDDDDEDDDDEDGEELSPLETIKSQSIGYDRLPLLQKRKERQRERADEFDPTQNEEDFVGMDGGGGGDFMDYGFSTVPMTTTASDFVVGRQKGVDVVKELKAICLEYDDESRSLVENLAIELNSFKFSQNAAYSDCTMAAMMAILEKMKLTPETKAGKLVSSLKTKLSHWGPLLEKMSIGLDEEKAIIYGVERAATSKNKTTTNNSSSGALSLLAETLSTEPNFRFVLQTLHDEEILSEEAILSWAAERKEESTESNLGKLFHQEPTQDFLEWLEDDDDDDDDDDDDDDEDD
;
A
#
# COMPACT_ATOMS: atom_id res chain seq x y z
N ASP A 1 6.85 37.87 -55.54
CA ASP A 1 6.69 37.87 -54.08
C ASP A 1 5.77 36.71 -53.78
N ASP A 2 6.36 35.53 -53.92
CA ASP A 2 5.79 34.21 -53.64
C ASP A 2 6.66 33.71 -52.47
N ASP A 3 6.10 33.69 -51.27
CA ASP A 3 6.76 33.17 -50.08
C ASP A 3 6.33 31.71 -49.92
N ASP A 4 7.30 30.82 -50.14
CA ASP A 4 7.27 29.39 -49.87
C ASP A 4 7.41 29.18 -48.35
N ASP A 5 6.31 28.81 -47.67
CA ASP A 5 6.36 28.24 -46.32
C ASP A 5 6.51 26.70 -46.47
N GLU A 6 7.74 26.22 -46.25
CA GLU A 6 8.06 24.80 -46.15
C GLU A 6 7.53 24.27 -44.80
N ASP A 7 6.57 23.35 -44.86
CA ASP A 7 6.06 22.60 -43.71
C ASP A 7 7.17 21.68 -43.16
N ASP A 8 7.63 21.95 -41.94
CA ASP A 8 8.48 21.07 -41.13
C ASP A 8 7.66 19.83 -40.69
N ASP A 9 7.83 18.72 -41.40
CA ASP A 9 7.35 17.39 -41.03
C ASP A 9 8.17 16.82 -39.86
N ASP A 10 7.79 17.13 -38.62
CA ASP A 10 8.21 16.41 -37.41
C ASP A 10 7.55 15.00 -37.38
N GLU A 11 8.03 14.09 -38.22
CA GLU A 11 7.56 12.70 -38.32
C GLU A 11 8.50 11.71 -37.59
N ASP A 12 8.86 11.97 -36.33
CA ASP A 12 9.76 11.14 -35.53
C ASP A 12 9.06 9.97 -34.80
N GLY A 13 8.13 9.32 -35.50
CA GLY A 13 7.44 8.13 -35.06
C GLY A 13 7.68 6.96 -36.00
N GLU A 14 8.93 6.50 -36.17
CA GLU A 14 9.18 5.24 -36.89
C GLU A 14 8.54 4.06 -36.12
N GLU A 15 7.27 3.83 -36.44
CA GLU A 15 6.48 2.69 -36.06
C GLU A 15 7.18 1.45 -36.61
N LEU A 16 7.50 0.47 -35.75
CA LEU A 16 8.11 -0.78 -36.20
C LEU A 16 7.29 -1.34 -37.34
N SER A 17 7.98 -1.78 -38.40
CA SER A 17 7.27 -2.38 -39.53
C SER A 17 6.36 -3.50 -39.00
N PRO A 18 5.12 -3.64 -39.50
CA PRO A 18 4.18 -4.65 -38.99
C PRO A 18 4.80 -6.07 -38.92
N LEU A 19 5.77 -6.34 -39.79
CA LEU A 19 6.51 -7.58 -39.90
C LEU A 19 7.53 -7.79 -38.76
N GLU A 20 8.13 -6.72 -38.24
CA GLU A 20 9.01 -6.76 -37.07
C GLU A 20 8.23 -6.88 -35.77
N THR A 21 7.07 -6.23 -35.68
CA THR A 21 6.15 -6.36 -34.54
C THR A 21 5.72 -7.81 -34.35
N ILE A 22 5.37 -8.51 -35.43
CA ILE A 22 5.00 -9.93 -35.39
C ILE A 22 6.21 -10.80 -35.00
N LYS A 23 7.41 -10.52 -35.54
CA LYS A 23 8.63 -11.28 -35.20
C LYS A 23 9.02 -11.13 -33.74
N SER A 24 8.84 -9.94 -33.16
CA SER A 24 9.18 -9.65 -31.76
C SER A 24 8.37 -10.44 -30.73
N GLN A 25 7.23 -11.01 -31.15
CA GLN A 25 6.34 -11.82 -30.32
C GLN A 25 6.62 -13.34 -30.41
N SER A 26 7.56 -13.76 -31.26
CA SER A 26 7.91 -15.19 -31.40
C SER A 26 8.83 -15.66 -30.28
N ILE A 27 8.57 -16.88 -29.78
CA ILE A 27 9.51 -17.62 -28.92
C ILE A 27 10.81 -17.83 -29.69
N GLY A 28 11.93 -17.35 -29.14
CA GLY A 28 13.26 -17.40 -29.75
C GLY A 28 13.69 -16.14 -30.52
N TYR A 29 12.89 -15.07 -30.52
CA TYR A 29 13.31 -13.79 -31.07
C TYR A 29 14.41 -13.15 -30.20
N ASP A 30 15.55 -12.85 -30.81
CA ASP A 30 16.66 -12.17 -30.14
C ASP A 30 16.33 -10.67 -29.94
N ARG A 31 16.24 -10.24 -28.69
CA ARG A 31 15.89 -8.86 -28.29
C ARG A 31 17.09 -7.92 -28.25
N LEU A 32 18.32 -8.42 -28.32
CA LEU A 32 19.55 -7.61 -28.25
C LEU A 32 19.58 -6.45 -29.27
N PRO A 33 19.20 -6.63 -30.55
CA PRO A 33 19.23 -5.56 -31.53
C PRO A 33 18.30 -4.38 -31.20
N LEU A 34 17.11 -4.66 -30.66
CA LEU A 34 16.16 -3.62 -30.25
C LEU A 34 16.69 -2.81 -29.05
N LEU A 35 17.35 -3.50 -28.12
CA LEU A 35 17.97 -2.89 -26.95
C LEU A 35 19.14 -1.98 -27.35
N GLN A 36 19.96 -2.42 -28.32
CA GLN A 36 21.06 -1.65 -28.86
C GLN A 36 20.55 -0.39 -29.61
N LYS A 37 19.51 -0.53 -30.45
CA LYS A 37 18.87 0.60 -31.16
C LYS A 37 18.26 1.62 -30.18
N ARG A 38 17.70 1.18 -29.04
CA ARG A 38 17.20 2.09 -27.99
C ARG A 38 18.34 2.83 -27.30
N LYS A 39 19.46 2.15 -27.01
CA LYS A 39 20.62 2.74 -26.33
C LYS A 39 21.33 3.78 -27.20
N GLU A 40 21.39 3.57 -28.51
CA GLU A 40 21.94 4.52 -29.48
C GLU A 40 21.10 5.80 -29.54
N ARG A 41 19.77 5.68 -29.56
CA ARG A 41 18.85 6.83 -29.56
C ARG A 41 18.93 7.69 -28.29
N GLN A 42 19.11 7.05 -27.14
CA GLN A 42 19.33 7.77 -25.88
C GLN A 42 20.66 8.54 -25.87
N ARG A 43 21.65 8.07 -26.62
CA ARG A 43 22.94 8.72 -26.77
C ARG A 43 22.85 9.90 -27.74
N GLU A 44 22.17 9.73 -28.88
CA GLU A 44 21.92 10.81 -29.84
C GLU A 44 21.17 11.98 -29.19
N ARG A 45 20.11 11.70 -28.41
CA ARG A 45 19.37 12.72 -27.67
C ARG A 45 20.19 13.43 -26.57
N ALA A 46 21.23 12.77 -26.05
CA ALA A 46 22.11 13.37 -25.06
C ALA A 46 23.15 14.33 -25.68
N ASP A 47 23.46 14.17 -26.98
CA ASP A 47 24.39 15.02 -27.71
C ASP A 47 23.72 16.24 -28.36
N GLU A 48 22.38 16.29 -28.39
CA GLU A 48 21.57 17.39 -28.97
C GLU A 48 21.19 18.48 -27.95
N PHE A 49 21.41 18.23 -26.65
CA PHE A 49 21.25 19.27 -25.62
C PHE A 49 22.56 20.05 -25.47
N ASP A 50 22.73 21.12 -26.25
CA ASP A 50 23.75 22.14 -26.03
C ASP A 50 23.24 23.14 -24.97
N PRO A 51 23.70 23.10 -23.71
CA PRO A 51 23.25 24.01 -22.67
C PRO A 51 23.80 25.45 -22.83
N THR A 52 24.49 25.77 -23.93
CA THR A 52 25.12 27.09 -24.15
C THR A 52 24.40 27.99 -25.15
N GLN A 53 23.25 27.57 -25.71
CA GLN A 53 22.47 28.42 -26.61
C GLN A 53 21.16 28.91 -25.97
N ASN A 54 21.03 30.25 -25.94
CA ASN A 54 19.86 31.10 -25.67
C ASN A 54 19.58 31.54 -24.23
N GLU A 55 20.40 32.49 -23.75
CA GLU A 55 20.00 33.52 -22.77
C GLU A 55 19.77 34.90 -23.43
N GLU A 56 19.34 35.02 -24.69
CA GLU A 56 19.02 36.35 -25.26
C GLU A 56 17.84 36.28 -26.23
N ASP A 57 16.60 36.38 -25.72
CA ASP A 57 15.51 37.13 -26.36
C ASP A 57 14.22 37.04 -25.54
N PHE A 58 14.08 37.94 -24.55
CA PHE A 58 12.78 38.30 -23.98
C PHE A 58 12.57 39.80 -24.16
N VAL A 59 12.22 40.18 -25.39
CA VAL A 59 11.79 41.54 -25.73
C VAL A 59 10.27 41.61 -25.60
N GLY A 60 9.81 42.54 -24.77
CA GLY A 60 8.39 42.70 -24.46
C GLY A 60 7.52 43.07 -25.66
N MET A 61 6.31 42.52 -25.68
CA MET A 61 5.18 43.05 -26.43
C MET A 61 4.00 43.29 -25.48
N ASP A 62 3.80 44.58 -25.20
CA ASP A 62 2.55 45.20 -24.79
C ASP A 62 1.52 45.08 -25.93
N GLY A 63 0.26 44.80 -25.61
CA GLY A 63 -0.82 44.73 -26.59
C GLY A 63 -2.05 43.98 -26.11
N GLY A 64 -2.95 44.71 -25.44
CA GLY A 64 -4.25 44.20 -25.00
C GLY A 64 -5.19 43.78 -26.14
N GLY A 65 -5.99 42.75 -25.87
CA GLY A 65 -7.12 42.32 -26.68
C GLY A 65 -8.00 41.39 -25.88
N GLY A 66 -9.18 41.86 -25.49
CA GLY A 66 -10.15 41.07 -24.73
C GLY A 66 -10.74 39.93 -25.55
N GLY A 67 -11.04 38.81 -24.88
CA GLY A 67 -11.76 37.69 -25.44
C GLY A 67 -11.98 36.59 -24.39
N ASP A 68 -13.22 36.48 -23.94
CA ASP A 68 -13.89 35.35 -23.25
C ASP A 68 -13.01 34.24 -22.64
N PHE A 69 -12.77 34.39 -21.34
CA PHE A 69 -12.30 33.34 -20.45
C PHE A 69 -13.44 32.34 -20.17
N MET A 70 -13.47 31.23 -20.91
CA MET A 70 -14.25 30.05 -20.51
C MET A 70 -13.57 29.37 -19.33
N ASP A 71 -14.17 29.59 -18.17
CA ASP A 71 -14.01 28.88 -16.91
C ASP A 71 -14.28 27.37 -17.09
N TYR A 72 -13.23 26.60 -17.39
CA TYR A 72 -13.19 25.18 -17.06
C TYR A 72 -12.59 25.05 -15.66
N GLY A 73 -13.48 25.07 -14.67
CA GLY A 73 -13.17 24.78 -13.28
C GLY A 73 -12.54 23.41 -13.11
N PHE A 74 -11.20 23.37 -13.18
CA PHE A 74 -10.40 22.28 -12.66
C PHE A 74 -10.37 22.44 -11.13
N SER A 75 -11.39 21.88 -10.49
CA SER A 75 -11.47 21.75 -9.04
C SER A 75 -10.34 20.84 -8.56
N THR A 76 -9.27 21.45 -8.04
CA THR A 76 -8.21 20.76 -7.30
C THR A 76 -8.76 20.34 -5.95
N VAL A 77 -9.40 19.17 -5.89
CA VAL A 77 -9.56 18.44 -4.65
C VAL A 77 -8.23 17.73 -4.38
N PRO A 78 -7.57 17.95 -3.23
CA PRO A 78 -6.39 17.17 -2.87
C PRO A 78 -6.89 15.77 -2.52
N MET A 79 -6.70 14.81 -3.43
CA MET A 79 -6.75 13.41 -3.05
C MET A 79 -5.50 13.15 -2.22
N THR A 80 -5.72 12.81 -0.95
CA THR A 80 -4.72 12.18 -0.10
C THR A 80 -4.38 10.81 -0.68
N THR A 81 -3.45 10.77 -1.63
CA THR A 81 -2.75 9.57 -2.04
C THR A 81 -1.72 9.24 -0.97
N THR A 82 -2.02 8.20 -0.20
CA THR A 82 -1.04 7.49 0.62
C THR A 82 0.11 7.02 -0.26
N ALA A 83 1.34 7.27 0.19
CA ALA A 83 2.61 7.05 -0.50
C ALA A 83 2.78 5.61 -1.05
N SER A 84 2.20 5.35 -2.22
CA SER A 84 2.40 4.13 -3.04
C SER A 84 2.55 4.48 -4.52
N ASP A 85 2.90 5.74 -4.80
CA ASP A 85 3.02 6.25 -6.16
C ASP A 85 4.30 5.71 -6.82
N PHE A 86 4.11 5.18 -8.03
CA PHE A 86 5.09 4.59 -8.96
C PHE A 86 5.33 3.08 -8.89
N VAL A 87 4.28 2.28 -8.67
CA VAL A 87 4.32 0.88 -9.12
C VAL A 87 3.97 0.80 -10.62
N VAL A 88 4.99 0.84 -11.47
CA VAL A 88 4.88 0.80 -12.94
C VAL A 88 4.18 -0.49 -13.40
N GLY A 89 2.96 -0.41 -13.93
CA GLY A 89 2.23 -1.57 -14.47
C GLY A 89 0.92 -1.94 -13.75
N ARG A 90 0.54 -1.24 -12.68
CA ARG A 90 -0.80 -1.37 -12.09
C ARG A 90 -1.89 -1.00 -13.11
N GLN A 91 -2.95 -1.81 -13.19
CA GLN A 91 -4.09 -1.48 -14.04
C GLN A 91 -4.80 -0.23 -13.51
N LYS A 92 -5.02 0.76 -14.40
CA LYS A 92 -5.65 2.03 -14.02
C LYS A 92 -7.06 1.79 -13.47
N GLY A 93 -7.31 2.24 -12.24
CA GLY A 93 -8.64 2.21 -11.62
C GLY A 93 -8.96 0.94 -10.82
N VAL A 94 -8.02 0.01 -10.64
CA VAL A 94 -8.21 -1.17 -9.79
C VAL A 94 -7.78 -0.87 -8.36
N ASP A 95 -8.69 -1.07 -7.39
CA ASP A 95 -8.34 -1.05 -5.95
C ASP A 95 -7.81 -2.44 -5.56
N VAL A 96 -6.50 -2.58 -5.68
CA VAL A 96 -5.78 -3.86 -5.50
C VAL A 96 -6.09 -4.51 -4.14
N VAL A 97 -6.08 -3.74 -3.05
CA VAL A 97 -6.34 -4.24 -1.70
C VAL A 97 -7.78 -4.72 -1.58
N LYS A 98 -8.75 -4.01 -2.18
CA LYS A 98 -10.15 -4.42 -2.18
C LYS A 98 -10.38 -5.73 -2.93
N GLU A 99 -9.74 -5.92 -4.09
CA GLU A 99 -9.87 -7.15 -4.88
C GLU A 99 -9.16 -8.34 -4.20
N LEU A 100 -7.95 -8.14 -3.68
CA LEU A 100 -7.25 -9.15 -2.87
C LEU A 100 -8.08 -9.56 -1.64
N LYS A 101 -8.73 -8.59 -0.99
CA LYS A 101 -9.62 -8.85 0.14
C LYS A 101 -10.82 -9.69 -0.29
N ALA A 102 -11.41 -9.40 -1.47
CA ALA A 102 -12.53 -10.17 -2.00
C ALA A 102 -12.14 -11.65 -2.22
N ILE A 103 -10.96 -11.91 -2.79
CA ILE A 103 -10.39 -13.25 -2.93
C ILE A 103 -10.30 -13.94 -1.55
N CYS A 104 -9.73 -13.27 -0.55
CA CYS A 104 -9.67 -13.80 0.82
C CYS A 104 -11.05 -14.05 1.44
N LEU A 105 -12.06 -13.25 1.11
CA LEU A 105 -13.43 -13.43 1.61
C LEU A 105 -14.14 -14.63 0.96
N GLU A 106 -13.90 -14.88 -0.31
CA GLU A 106 -14.41 -16.05 -1.05
C GLU A 106 -13.80 -17.36 -0.57
N TYR A 107 -12.57 -17.32 -0.05
CA TYR A 107 -11.92 -18.47 0.54
C TYR A 107 -12.69 -19.00 1.77
N ASP A 108 -13.11 -20.26 1.68
CA ASP A 108 -13.84 -20.95 2.75
C ASP A 108 -12.87 -21.63 3.72
N ASP A 109 -12.67 -20.98 4.88
CA ASP A 109 -11.82 -21.49 5.95
C ASP A 109 -12.46 -22.62 6.78
N GLU A 110 -13.74 -22.94 6.57
CA GLU A 110 -14.43 -24.08 7.20
C GLU A 110 -14.25 -25.38 6.38
N SER A 111 -14.02 -25.25 5.07
CA SER A 111 -13.93 -26.38 4.13
C SER A 111 -12.63 -27.21 4.18
N ARG A 112 -11.69 -26.85 5.07
CA ARG A 112 -10.28 -27.34 5.05
C ARG A 112 -9.58 -27.12 3.72
N SER A 113 -10.01 -26.13 2.93
CA SER A 113 -9.26 -25.70 1.75
C SER A 113 -7.83 -25.37 2.18
N LEU A 114 -6.83 -25.83 1.43
CA LEU A 114 -5.44 -25.60 1.79
C LEU A 114 -5.14 -24.11 1.69
N VAL A 115 -4.60 -23.53 2.76
CA VAL A 115 -4.08 -22.16 2.77
C VAL A 115 -3.09 -21.91 1.62
N GLU A 116 -2.40 -22.96 1.18
CA GLU A 116 -1.54 -22.95 0.00
C GLU A 116 -2.26 -22.56 -1.30
N ASN A 117 -3.52 -22.98 -1.48
CA ASN A 117 -4.31 -22.61 -2.66
C ASN A 117 -4.59 -21.11 -2.66
N LEU A 118 -4.98 -20.57 -1.51
CA LEU A 118 -5.18 -19.13 -1.35
C LEU A 118 -3.86 -18.37 -1.58
N ALA A 119 -2.74 -18.87 -1.07
CA ALA A 119 -1.43 -18.28 -1.31
C ALA A 119 -1.08 -18.24 -2.81
N ILE A 120 -1.42 -19.29 -3.58
CA ILE A 120 -1.21 -19.32 -5.03
C ILE A 120 -2.09 -18.27 -5.72
N GLU A 121 -3.35 -18.15 -5.33
CA GLU A 121 -4.30 -17.20 -5.92
C GLU A 121 -3.89 -15.74 -5.64
N LEU A 122 -3.54 -15.43 -4.40
CA LEU A 122 -3.04 -14.10 -4.02
C LEU A 122 -1.74 -13.75 -4.76
N ASN A 123 -0.81 -14.70 -4.88
CA ASN A 123 0.41 -14.49 -5.67
C ASN A 123 0.10 -14.25 -7.15
N SER A 124 -0.80 -15.04 -7.73
CA SER A 124 -1.24 -14.86 -9.12
C SER A 124 -1.83 -13.47 -9.34
N PHE A 125 -2.74 -13.03 -8.46
CA PHE A 125 -3.35 -11.70 -8.56
C PHE A 125 -2.31 -10.59 -8.36
N LYS A 126 -1.44 -10.73 -7.36
CA LYS A 126 -0.33 -9.82 -7.08
C LYS A 126 0.52 -9.57 -8.32
N PHE A 127 0.95 -10.63 -9.01
CA PHE A 127 1.74 -10.48 -10.23
C PHE A 127 0.92 -9.92 -11.40
N SER A 128 -0.37 -10.26 -11.51
CA SER A 128 -1.23 -9.73 -12.57
C SER A 128 -1.48 -8.22 -12.45
N GLN A 129 -1.48 -7.71 -11.21
CA GLN A 129 -1.74 -6.30 -10.91
C GLN A 129 -0.48 -5.50 -10.58
N ASN A 130 0.70 -6.12 -10.62
CA ASN A 130 1.93 -5.54 -10.07
C ASN A 130 1.71 -4.96 -8.65
N ALA A 131 1.20 -5.78 -7.75
CA ALA A 131 1.00 -5.44 -6.34
C ALA A 131 2.24 -5.80 -5.50
N ALA A 132 2.34 -5.21 -4.32
CA ALA A 132 3.33 -5.58 -3.30
C ALA A 132 2.81 -6.71 -2.41
N TYR A 133 3.68 -7.35 -1.64
CA TYR A 133 3.22 -8.31 -0.62
C TYR A 133 2.49 -7.60 0.53
N SER A 134 2.85 -6.35 0.82
CA SER A 134 2.11 -5.48 1.75
C SER A 134 0.64 -5.29 1.36
N ASP A 135 0.31 -5.22 0.07
CA ASP A 135 -1.09 -5.19 -0.39
C ASP A 135 -1.81 -6.51 -0.03
N CYS A 136 -1.12 -7.65 -0.12
CA CYS A 136 -1.66 -8.97 0.20
C CYS A 136 -1.89 -9.17 1.70
N THR A 137 -0.91 -8.83 2.55
CA THR A 137 -1.03 -9.00 4.01
C THR A 137 -2.08 -8.06 4.60
N MET A 138 -2.15 -6.81 4.14
CA MET A 138 -3.21 -5.88 4.50
C MET A 138 -4.60 -6.43 4.14
N ALA A 139 -4.76 -6.89 2.90
CA ALA A 139 -6.03 -7.44 2.43
C ALA A 139 -6.44 -8.71 3.18
N ALA A 140 -5.50 -9.61 3.46
CA ALA A 140 -5.71 -10.82 4.25
C ALA A 140 -6.15 -10.48 5.68
N MET A 141 -5.47 -9.56 6.35
CA MET A 141 -5.84 -9.13 7.70
C MET A 141 -7.25 -8.53 7.75
N MET A 142 -7.58 -7.66 6.79
CA MET A 142 -8.93 -7.10 6.69
C MET A 142 -10.00 -8.18 6.47
N ALA A 143 -9.72 -9.22 5.69
CA ALA A 143 -10.64 -10.33 5.47
C ALA A 143 -10.80 -11.20 6.72
N ILE A 144 -9.71 -11.47 7.44
CA ILE A 144 -9.72 -12.20 8.73
C ILE A 144 -10.65 -11.49 9.72
N LEU A 145 -10.45 -10.19 9.91
CA LEU A 145 -11.25 -9.38 10.83
C LEU A 145 -12.75 -9.39 10.47
N GLU A 146 -13.08 -9.33 9.18
CA GLU A 146 -14.48 -9.41 8.73
C GLU A 146 -15.07 -10.82 8.91
N LYS A 147 -14.27 -11.88 8.70
CA LYS A 147 -14.68 -13.28 8.92
C LYS A 147 -14.91 -13.62 10.39
N MET A 148 -14.46 -12.80 11.34
CA MET A 148 -14.77 -12.99 12.77
C MET A 148 -16.26 -12.80 13.09
N LYS A 149 -17.05 -12.19 12.18
CA LYS A 149 -18.51 -12.02 12.29
C LYS A 149 -18.92 -11.50 13.68
N LEU A 150 -18.30 -10.40 14.09
CA LEU A 150 -18.52 -9.82 15.41
C LEU A 150 -20.01 -9.48 15.63
N THR A 151 -20.47 -9.65 16.86
CA THR A 151 -21.82 -9.26 17.31
C THR A 151 -21.74 -8.06 18.27
N PRO A 152 -22.81 -7.27 18.46
CA PRO A 152 -22.81 -6.10 19.34
C PRO A 152 -22.40 -6.41 20.79
N GLU A 153 -22.55 -7.67 21.22
CA GLU A 153 -22.15 -8.14 22.55
C GLU A 153 -20.68 -8.60 22.62
N THR A 154 -19.91 -8.43 21.54
CA THR A 154 -18.50 -8.83 21.49
C THR A 154 -17.66 -7.92 22.38
N LYS A 155 -17.27 -8.42 23.53
CA LYS A 155 -16.30 -7.80 24.43
C LYS A 155 -14.87 -8.13 24.00
N ALA A 156 -13.90 -7.36 24.50
CA ALA A 156 -12.46 -7.57 24.33
C ALA A 156 -12.02 -9.04 24.35
N GLY A 157 -12.37 -9.80 25.40
CA GLY A 157 -11.96 -11.22 25.50
C GLY A 157 -12.51 -12.11 24.37
N LYS A 158 -13.74 -11.85 23.90
CA LYS A 158 -14.32 -12.59 22.76
C LYS A 158 -13.69 -12.17 21.44
N LEU A 159 -13.30 -10.91 21.30
CA LEU A 159 -12.56 -10.40 20.14
C LEU A 159 -11.23 -11.15 20.03
N VAL A 160 -10.43 -11.16 21.10
CA VAL A 160 -9.12 -11.85 21.15
C VAL A 160 -9.28 -13.35 20.88
N SER A 161 -10.23 -14.03 21.53
CA SER A 161 -10.42 -15.46 21.30
C SER A 161 -10.83 -15.78 19.85
N SER A 162 -11.64 -14.91 19.25
CA SER A 162 -12.07 -15.09 17.85
C SER A 162 -10.93 -14.82 16.88
N LEU A 163 -10.08 -13.83 17.19
CA LEU A 163 -8.88 -13.52 16.41
C LEU A 163 -7.91 -14.68 16.46
N LYS A 164 -7.51 -15.15 17.65
CA LYS A 164 -6.64 -16.32 17.83
C LYS A 164 -7.17 -17.56 17.09
N THR A 165 -8.49 -17.79 17.14
CA THR A 165 -9.11 -18.89 16.38
C THR A 165 -8.86 -18.75 14.88
N LYS A 166 -9.01 -17.54 14.32
CA LYS A 166 -8.70 -17.30 12.90
C LYS A 166 -7.21 -17.39 12.62
N LEU A 167 -6.35 -16.82 13.47
CA LEU A 167 -4.90 -16.87 13.31
C LEU A 167 -4.35 -18.30 13.33
N SER A 168 -4.95 -19.23 14.09
CA SER A 168 -4.53 -20.64 14.04
C SER A 168 -4.64 -21.28 12.64
N HIS A 169 -5.52 -20.75 11.77
CA HIS A 169 -5.68 -21.19 10.39
C HIS A 169 -4.96 -20.27 9.40
N TRP A 170 -5.02 -18.96 9.62
CA TRP A 170 -4.53 -17.94 8.70
C TRP A 170 -3.07 -17.50 8.97
N GLY A 171 -2.52 -17.79 10.15
CA GLY A 171 -1.16 -17.46 10.55
C GLY A 171 -0.10 -17.92 9.54
N PRO A 172 -0.12 -19.19 9.09
CA PRO A 172 0.82 -19.66 8.07
C PRO A 172 0.74 -18.92 6.73
N LEU A 173 -0.42 -18.32 6.39
CA LEU A 173 -0.54 -17.45 5.21
C LEU A 173 0.17 -16.13 5.43
N LEU A 174 -0.06 -15.51 6.60
CA LEU A 174 0.51 -14.23 6.97
C LEU A 174 2.02 -14.35 7.08
N GLU A 175 2.55 -15.34 7.81
CA GLU A 175 3.98 -15.63 7.88
C GLU A 175 4.62 -15.81 6.50
N LYS A 176 3.96 -16.53 5.59
CA LYS A 176 4.48 -16.76 4.23
C LYS A 176 4.48 -15.48 3.37
N MET A 177 3.53 -14.58 3.62
CA MET A 177 3.37 -13.34 2.84
C MET A 177 4.18 -12.19 3.46
N SER A 178 4.43 -12.22 4.77
CA SER A 178 5.23 -11.26 5.52
C SER A 178 6.71 -11.53 5.36
N ILE A 179 7.29 -11.04 4.25
CA ILE A 179 8.70 -11.28 3.91
C ILE A 179 9.62 -10.27 4.63
N GLY A 180 9.10 -9.10 4.98
CA GLY A 180 9.82 -8.10 5.75
C GLY A 180 8.89 -7.12 6.46
N LEU A 181 9.52 -6.09 7.01
CA LEU A 181 8.89 -5.11 7.91
C LEU A 181 7.73 -4.34 7.26
N ASP A 182 7.79 -4.04 5.95
CA ASP A 182 6.71 -3.36 5.24
C ASP A 182 5.41 -4.19 5.21
N GLU A 183 5.53 -5.52 5.08
CA GLU A 183 4.39 -6.42 5.09
C GLU A 183 3.75 -6.55 6.47
N GLU A 184 4.56 -6.61 7.53
CA GLU A 184 4.09 -6.63 8.91
C GLU A 184 3.37 -5.33 9.27
N LYS A 185 3.94 -4.18 8.91
CA LYS A 185 3.26 -2.89 9.07
C LYS A 185 1.97 -2.82 8.28
N ALA A 186 1.92 -3.43 7.10
CA ALA A 186 0.70 -3.48 6.31
C ALA A 186 -0.42 -4.32 6.97
N ILE A 187 -0.07 -5.32 7.80
CA ILE A 187 -1.05 -6.01 8.66
C ILE A 187 -1.64 -5.01 9.67
N ILE A 188 -0.81 -4.20 10.34
CA ILE A 188 -1.26 -3.17 11.29
C ILE A 188 -2.16 -2.15 10.58
N TYR A 189 -1.75 -1.64 9.42
CA TYR A 189 -2.58 -0.74 8.61
C TYR A 189 -3.92 -1.40 8.21
N GLY A 190 -3.95 -2.71 8.00
CA GLY A 190 -5.18 -3.47 7.78
C GLY A 190 -6.14 -3.42 8.97
N VAL A 191 -5.61 -3.55 10.20
CA VAL A 191 -6.38 -3.40 11.44
C VAL A 191 -6.91 -1.97 11.58
N GLU A 192 -6.07 -0.97 11.38
CA GLU A 192 -6.47 0.44 11.46
C GLU A 192 -7.51 0.82 10.42
N ARG A 193 -7.35 0.33 9.18
CA ARG A 193 -8.32 0.56 8.11
C ARG A 193 -9.65 -0.09 8.46
N ALA A 194 -9.65 -1.27 9.07
CA ALA A 194 -10.87 -1.90 9.57
C ALA A 194 -11.51 -1.10 10.72
N ALA A 195 -10.70 -0.58 11.65
CA ALA A 195 -11.16 0.22 12.79
C ALA A 195 -11.71 1.60 12.37
N THR A 196 -11.08 2.25 11.39
CA THR A 196 -11.42 3.62 10.95
C THR A 196 -12.35 3.67 9.74
N SER A 197 -12.75 2.53 9.17
CA SER A 197 -13.61 2.45 7.99
C SER A 197 -14.99 3.06 8.29
N LYS A 198 -15.18 4.34 7.96
CA LYS A 198 -16.49 5.00 8.03
C LYS A 198 -17.38 4.51 6.89
N ASN A 199 -18.55 3.98 7.22
CA ASN A 199 -19.60 3.78 6.23
C ASN A 199 -20.10 5.14 5.73
N LYS A 200 -19.72 5.54 4.51
CA LYS A 200 -20.26 6.72 3.82
C LYS A 200 -21.77 6.61 3.49
N THR A 201 -22.40 5.48 3.81
CA THR A 201 -23.76 5.13 3.41
C THR A 201 -24.73 5.05 4.60
N THR A 202 -24.88 6.14 5.35
CA THR A 202 -26.00 6.27 6.30
C THR A 202 -26.65 7.64 6.17
N THR A 203 -27.23 7.91 5.00
CA THR A 203 -28.44 8.72 4.93
C THR A 203 -29.60 7.81 5.31
N ASN A 204 -30.20 8.10 6.47
CA ASN A 204 -31.51 7.62 6.93
C ASN A 204 -31.56 6.15 7.41
N ASN A 205 -31.46 6.00 8.73
CA ASN A 205 -32.03 4.93 9.56
C ASN A 205 -31.85 3.47 9.09
N SER A 206 -31.04 2.75 9.87
CA SER A 206 -31.11 1.30 10.06
C SER A 206 -30.51 0.42 8.96
N SER A 207 -29.17 0.41 8.87
CA SER A 207 -28.43 -0.85 8.68
C SER A 207 -27.01 -0.73 9.23
N SER A 208 -26.85 -1.12 10.49
CA SER A 208 -25.55 -1.48 11.07
C SER A 208 -25.05 -2.72 10.33
N GLY A 209 -24.33 -2.51 9.23
CA GLY A 209 -23.65 -3.60 8.53
C GLY A 209 -22.52 -4.16 9.39
N ALA A 210 -22.18 -5.43 9.20
CA ALA A 210 -21.12 -6.13 9.96
C ALA A 210 -19.79 -5.34 10.00
N LEU A 211 -19.47 -4.62 8.93
CA LEU A 211 -18.29 -3.74 8.85
C LEU A 211 -18.36 -2.52 9.79
N SER A 212 -19.55 -1.94 10.00
CA SER A 212 -19.71 -0.82 10.94
C SER A 212 -19.45 -1.25 12.37
N LEU A 213 -19.96 -2.44 12.72
CA LEU A 213 -19.80 -3.01 14.04
C LEU A 213 -18.35 -3.42 14.30
N LEU A 214 -17.66 -3.95 13.28
CA LEU A 214 -16.23 -4.22 13.34
C LEU A 214 -15.45 -2.94 13.63
N ALA A 215 -15.71 -1.87 12.89
CA ALA A 215 -15.06 -0.58 13.07
C ALA A 215 -15.27 -0.01 14.48
N GLU A 216 -16.51 -0.02 14.96
CA GLU A 216 -16.87 0.43 16.32
C GLU A 216 -16.21 -0.43 17.40
N THR A 217 -16.23 -1.76 17.24
CA THR A 217 -15.61 -2.67 18.20
C THR A 217 -14.11 -2.45 18.26
N LEU A 218 -13.41 -2.42 17.12
CA LEU A 218 -11.96 -2.23 17.09
C LEU A 218 -11.53 -0.86 17.61
N SER A 219 -12.31 0.19 17.34
CA SER A 219 -12.00 1.55 17.80
C SER A 219 -12.26 1.77 19.29
N THR A 220 -12.99 0.87 19.95
CA THR A 220 -13.30 0.99 21.37
C THR A 220 -12.12 0.50 22.21
N GLU A 221 -11.63 1.34 23.12
CA GLU A 221 -10.59 0.95 24.08
C GLU A 221 -11.06 -0.22 24.97
N PRO A 222 -10.20 -1.21 25.28
CA PRO A 222 -8.79 -1.36 24.89
C PRO A 222 -8.58 -2.29 23.67
N ASN A 223 -9.58 -2.43 22.79
CA ASN A 223 -9.61 -3.51 21.80
C ASN A 223 -8.49 -3.43 20.76
N PHE A 224 -8.14 -2.23 20.30
CA PHE A 224 -7.07 -2.05 19.32
C PHE A 224 -5.72 -2.56 19.86
N ARG A 225 -5.33 -2.13 21.07
CA ARG A 225 -4.15 -2.67 21.76
C ARG A 225 -4.20 -4.19 21.90
N PHE A 226 -5.32 -4.77 22.31
CA PHE A 226 -5.39 -6.23 22.45
C PHE A 226 -5.23 -6.97 21.13
N VAL A 227 -5.66 -6.38 20.00
CA VAL A 227 -5.38 -6.95 18.68
C VAL A 227 -3.90 -6.87 18.37
N LEU A 228 -3.23 -5.73 18.60
CA LEU A 228 -1.78 -5.61 18.40
C LEU A 228 -1.00 -6.61 19.24
N GLN A 229 -1.27 -6.65 20.54
CA GLN A 229 -0.63 -7.61 21.43
C GLN A 229 -0.90 -9.06 21.02
N THR A 230 -2.12 -9.39 20.58
CA THR A 230 -2.40 -10.75 20.08
C THR A 230 -1.61 -11.08 18.83
N LEU A 231 -1.41 -10.13 17.92
CA LEU A 231 -0.61 -10.35 16.71
C LEU A 231 0.88 -10.49 17.04
N HIS A 232 1.36 -9.76 18.04
CA HIS A 232 2.71 -9.91 18.60
C HIS A 232 2.90 -11.28 19.28
N ASP A 233 2.02 -11.64 20.21
CA ASP A 233 2.07 -12.91 20.97
C ASP A 233 2.02 -14.17 20.07
N GLU A 234 1.42 -14.04 18.87
CA GLU A 234 1.31 -15.14 17.89
C GLU A 234 2.43 -15.08 16.83
N GLU A 235 3.49 -14.28 17.06
CA GLU A 235 4.68 -14.12 16.20
C GLU A 235 4.35 -13.66 14.76
N ILE A 236 3.24 -12.94 14.58
CA ILE A 236 2.83 -12.40 13.27
C ILE A 236 3.41 -11.00 13.04
N LEU A 237 3.65 -10.26 14.12
CA LEU A 237 4.28 -8.95 14.10
C LEU A 237 5.50 -8.98 15.01
N SER A 238 6.62 -8.47 14.51
CA SER A 238 7.78 -8.13 15.33
C SER A 238 7.56 -6.83 16.12
N GLU A 239 8.33 -6.68 17.19
CA GLU A 239 8.40 -5.43 17.99
C GLU A 239 8.87 -4.27 17.10
N GLU A 240 9.89 -4.49 16.26
CA GLU A 240 10.39 -3.53 15.28
C GLU A 240 9.28 -3.00 14.36
N ALA A 241 8.40 -3.87 13.84
CA ALA A 241 7.30 -3.44 12.99
C ALA A 241 6.26 -2.60 13.75
N ILE A 242 5.96 -2.95 15.00
CA ILE A 242 5.03 -2.20 15.86
C ILE A 242 5.61 -0.83 16.22
N LEU A 243 6.87 -0.76 16.65
CA LEU A 243 7.54 0.48 17.01
C LEU A 243 7.77 1.38 15.78
N SER A 244 8.10 0.80 14.63
CA SER A 244 8.20 1.53 13.35
C SER A 244 6.86 2.11 12.92
N TRP A 245 5.76 1.35 13.07
CA TRP A 245 4.41 1.89 12.86
C TRP A 245 4.09 3.01 13.86
N ALA A 246 4.41 2.83 15.14
CA ALA A 246 4.15 3.80 16.18
C ALA A 246 4.87 5.13 15.90
N ALA A 247 6.13 5.08 15.46
CA ALA A 247 6.92 6.26 15.09
C ALA A 247 6.24 7.12 14.00
N GLU A 248 5.62 6.48 13.00
CA GLU A 248 4.84 7.19 11.97
C GLU A 248 3.57 7.86 12.51
N ARG A 249 3.00 7.32 13.59
CA ARG A 249 1.75 7.81 14.17
C ARG A 249 1.94 8.81 15.31
N LYS A 250 3.16 8.98 15.81
CA LYS A 250 3.52 10.02 16.80
C LYS A 250 3.13 11.43 16.33
N GLU A 251 3.22 11.72 15.02
CA GLU A 251 2.88 13.03 14.44
C GLU A 251 1.38 13.19 14.08
N GLU A 252 0.60 12.11 14.16
CA GLU A 252 -0.81 12.12 13.76
C GLU A 252 -1.66 12.88 14.78
N SER A 253 -2.58 13.72 14.28
CA SER A 253 -3.43 14.55 15.12
C SER A 253 -4.38 13.69 15.97
N THR A 254 -4.48 14.00 17.26
CA THR A 254 -5.44 13.39 18.21
C THR A 254 -6.91 13.52 17.77
N GLU A 255 -7.22 14.42 16.84
CA GLU A 255 -8.58 14.59 16.30
C GLU A 255 -8.90 13.66 15.13
N SER A 256 -7.88 13.12 14.46
CA SER A 256 -8.04 12.17 13.36
C SER A 256 -8.44 10.79 13.91
N ASN A 257 -9.16 9.97 13.11
CA ASN A 257 -9.55 8.65 13.62
C ASN A 257 -8.33 7.76 13.87
N LEU A 258 -7.24 7.97 13.12
CA LEU A 258 -5.98 7.23 13.28
C LEU A 258 -5.26 7.69 14.55
N GLY A 259 -5.17 9.00 14.78
CA GLY A 259 -4.61 9.53 16.02
C GLY A 259 -5.42 9.08 17.24
N LYS A 260 -6.74 9.00 17.15
CA LYS A 260 -7.58 8.46 18.23
C LYS A 260 -7.33 6.99 18.56
N LEU A 261 -6.86 6.17 17.61
CA LEU A 261 -6.48 4.78 17.87
C LEU A 261 -5.08 4.69 18.48
N PHE A 262 -4.16 5.49 17.97
CA PHE A 262 -2.79 5.54 18.44
C PHE A 262 -2.71 6.08 19.88
N HIS A 263 -3.33 7.24 20.14
CA HIS A 263 -3.28 7.96 21.43
C HIS A 263 -4.20 7.36 22.53
N GLN A 264 -4.72 6.14 22.33
CA GLN A 264 -5.46 5.44 23.39
C GLN A 264 -4.50 5.08 24.52
N GLU A 265 -4.88 5.35 25.78
CA GLU A 265 -4.04 5.05 26.96
C GLU A 265 -3.56 3.59 26.96
N PRO A 266 -4.42 2.57 26.76
CA PRO A 266 -3.95 1.19 26.70
C PRO A 266 -2.96 0.89 25.56
N THR A 267 -3.07 1.59 24.42
CA THR A 267 -2.15 1.42 23.28
C THR A 267 -0.79 2.01 23.62
N GLN A 268 -0.75 3.19 24.26
CA GLN A 268 0.50 3.81 24.68
C GLN A 268 1.20 2.99 25.77
N ASP A 269 0.47 2.47 26.77
CA ASP A 269 1.02 1.59 27.81
C ASP A 269 1.71 0.34 27.19
N PHE A 270 1.13 -0.20 26.12
CA PHE A 270 1.71 -1.36 25.43
C PHE A 270 2.95 -0.98 24.61
N LEU A 271 2.98 0.20 24.01
CA LEU A 271 4.17 0.68 23.29
C LEU A 271 5.32 1.00 24.25
N GLU A 272 5.03 1.62 25.40
CA GLU A 272 6.03 1.86 26.45
C GLU A 272 6.61 0.52 26.96
N TRP A 273 5.75 -0.48 27.20
CA TRP A 273 6.22 -1.81 27.58
C TRP A 273 7.13 -2.47 26.52
N LEU A 274 6.84 -2.29 25.23
CA LEU A 274 7.71 -2.78 24.16
C LEU A 274 9.04 -2.01 24.07
N GLU A 275 9.03 -0.70 24.31
CA GLU A 275 10.25 0.12 24.32
C GLU A 275 11.15 -0.24 25.53
N ASP A 276 10.56 -0.55 26.70
CA ASP A 276 11.31 -0.93 27.91
C ASP A 276 11.98 -2.32 27.81
N ASP A 277 11.34 -3.31 27.16
CA ASP A 277 11.90 -4.66 27.01
C ASP A 277 13.11 -4.68 26.05
N ASP A 278 13.21 -3.74 25.10
CA ASP A 278 14.32 -3.61 24.13
C ASP A 278 15.61 -3.00 24.77
N ASP A 279 15.48 -2.19 25.82
CA ASP A 279 16.60 -1.46 26.45
C ASP A 279 17.35 -2.29 27.54
N ASP A 280 16.80 -3.43 27.97
CA ASP A 280 17.36 -4.29 29.05
C ASP A 280 18.36 -5.37 28.56
N ASP A 281 18.65 -5.45 27.26
CA ASP A 281 19.56 -6.45 26.65
C ASP A 281 21.02 -5.97 26.45
N ASP A 282 21.36 -4.78 26.96
CA ASP A 282 22.67 -4.12 26.74
C ASP A 282 23.42 -3.76 28.04
N ASP A 283 23.29 -4.58 29.11
CA ASP A 283 24.05 -4.41 30.37
C ASP A 283 24.82 -5.69 30.80
N ASP A 284 26.15 -5.60 30.60
CA ASP A 284 27.25 -6.21 31.36
C ASP A 284 27.45 -7.75 31.36
N ASP A 285 28.06 -8.24 30.27
CA ASP A 285 28.90 -9.46 30.26
C ASP A 285 30.39 -9.03 30.29
N ASP A 286 30.76 -8.24 31.31
CA ASP A 286 32.15 -7.91 31.66
C ASP A 286 32.42 -8.33 33.13
N ASP A 287 33.55 -9.02 33.31
CA ASP A 287 34.18 -9.52 34.56
C ASP A 287 33.64 -10.85 35.14
N ASP A 288 34.42 -11.92 35.36
CA ASP A 288 35.83 -12.00 35.74
C ASP A 288 36.48 -13.33 35.26
N ASP A 289 37.64 -13.19 34.61
CA ASP A 289 38.74 -14.15 34.66
C ASP A 289 39.24 -14.27 36.12
N GLU A 290 39.18 -15.45 36.75
CA GLU A 290 40.19 -15.96 37.71
C GLU A 290 39.77 -17.34 38.28
N ASP A 291 40.36 -18.43 37.79
CA ASP A 291 41.11 -19.39 38.63
C ASP A 291 41.68 -20.61 37.87
N ASP A 292 42.97 -20.85 38.14
CA ASP A 292 43.86 -22.04 37.96
C ASP A 292 44.76 -22.17 36.69
#